data_AF-A0A815BIH1-F1
#
_entry.id   AF-A0A815BIH1-F1
#
_cell.length_a   1.000
_cell.length_b   1.000
_cell.length_c   1.000
_cell.angle_alpha   90.00
_cell.angle_beta   90.00
_cell.angle_gamma   90.00
#
_symmetry.space_group_name_H-M   'P 1'
#
loop_
_entity.id
_entity.type
_entity.pdbx_description
1 polymer ?
#
loop_
_entity_poly.entity_id
_entity_poly.type
_entity_poly.pdbx_seq_one_letter_code
_entity_poly.pdbx_strand_id
1 'polypeptide(L)'
;MLCTTYNQGSRRCPARQISFYQSHFIRTHMVLKAHLTRCHEQFKAAKTAAKETDDTATIQLDWSENYTVKQSREEKGAYYFDQHISILSGYVWSKNESFSFGSLSDDTNHMSEASWIAINELLLDLIEQKKIKTVNIIADSPVSQFRNKTTISMMKKYGEENKINMKWIFLEAGHGKGVADAVGAALKRKFDESIAFDPDNSYDNAVENHIEIKLFLYDSDGIKAVKDSISAIRTVKGTSSFHEVFVTEDGALYAKNLSNEKERLLKTVFKK
;
A
#
# COMPACT_ATOMS: atom_id res chain seq x y z
N MET A 1 -22.35 20.04 -1.11
CA MET A 1 -23.21 21.20 -1.38
C MET A 1 -22.70 22.38 -0.55
N LEU A 2 -21.76 23.16 -1.09
CA LEU A 2 -21.42 24.49 -0.61
C LEU A 2 -21.68 25.43 -1.78
N CYS A 3 -22.94 25.84 -1.87
CA CYS A 3 -23.41 26.85 -2.79
C CYS A 3 -22.98 28.21 -2.22
N THR A 4 -21.92 28.80 -2.75
CA THR A 4 -21.66 30.23 -2.57
C THR A 4 -22.09 30.94 -3.83
N THR A 5 -23.24 31.61 -3.71
CA THR A 5 -23.84 32.52 -4.69
C THR A 5 -22.80 33.42 -5.36
N TYR A 6 -22.63 33.23 -6.66
CA TYR A 6 -21.82 34.08 -7.54
C TYR A 6 -22.58 35.39 -7.77
N ASN A 7 -22.39 36.35 -6.88
CA ASN A 7 -23.05 37.65 -6.97
C ASN A 7 -22.38 38.49 -8.07
N GLN A 8 -23.06 38.63 -9.21
CA GLN A 8 -22.72 39.55 -10.28
C GLN A 8 -22.92 40.99 -9.78
N GLY A 9 -21.92 41.87 -9.92
CA GLY A 9 -22.13 43.32 -9.77
C GLY A 9 -21.37 44.04 -8.66
N SER A 10 -20.03 43.98 -8.65
CA SER A 10 -19.21 45.14 -8.22
C SER A 10 -17.84 45.08 -8.88
N ARG A 11 -17.45 46.13 -9.61
CA ARG A 11 -16.08 46.30 -10.12
C ARG A 11 -15.15 46.48 -8.92
N ARG A 12 -14.63 45.38 -8.36
CA ARG A 12 -13.60 45.45 -7.31
C ARG A 12 -12.38 46.14 -7.90
N CYS A 13 -11.81 47.10 -7.16
CA CYS A 13 -10.58 47.80 -7.52
C CYS A 13 -9.51 46.80 -7.99
N PRO A 14 -8.88 46.98 -9.17
CA PRO A 14 -7.90 46.04 -9.73
C PRO A 14 -6.76 45.70 -8.76
N ALA A 15 -6.30 46.69 -7.97
CA ALA A 15 -5.27 46.48 -6.95
C ALA A 15 -5.71 45.50 -5.84
N ARG A 16 -7.00 45.52 -5.45
CA ARG A 16 -7.54 44.56 -4.47
C ARG A 16 -7.68 43.15 -5.04
N GLN A 17 -7.96 43.03 -6.35
CA GLN A 17 -7.98 41.72 -7.01
C GLN A 17 -6.57 41.13 -7.11
N ILE A 18 -5.57 41.92 -7.53
CA ILE A 18 -4.18 41.48 -7.63
C ILE A 18 -3.65 41.04 -6.26
N SER A 19 -3.88 41.84 -5.21
CA SER A 19 -3.46 41.48 -3.85
C SER A 19 -4.12 40.18 -3.36
N PHE A 20 -5.42 39.99 -3.64
CA PHE A 20 -6.10 38.73 -3.30
C PHE A 20 -5.47 37.52 -3.99
N TYR A 21 -5.20 37.61 -5.30
CA TYR A 21 -4.58 36.52 -6.04
C TYR A 21 -3.15 36.23 -5.57
N GLN A 22 -2.37 37.27 -5.27
CA GLN A 22 -1.02 37.13 -4.71
C GLN A 22 -1.05 36.42 -3.35
N SER A 23 -1.90 36.86 -2.43
CA SER A 23 -2.04 36.21 -1.12
C SER A 23 -2.54 34.77 -1.23
N HIS A 24 -3.50 34.51 -2.12
CA HIS A 24 -3.99 33.16 -2.38
C HIS A 24 -2.89 32.26 -2.95
N PHE A 25 -2.14 32.73 -3.94
CA PHE A 25 -1.02 32.02 -4.55
C PHE A 25 0.08 31.70 -3.53
N ILE A 26 0.50 32.66 -2.72
CA ILE A 26 1.52 32.43 -1.69
C ILE A 26 1.03 31.35 -0.70
N ARG A 27 -0.23 31.42 -0.27
CA ARG A 27 -0.81 30.44 0.65
C ARG A 27 -0.85 29.04 0.03
N THR A 28 -1.36 28.89 -1.20
CA THR A 28 -1.44 27.59 -1.87
C THR A 28 -0.06 27.03 -2.20
N HIS A 29 0.89 27.88 -2.57
CA HIS A 29 2.27 27.48 -2.82
C HIS A 29 2.96 26.93 -1.57
N MET A 30 2.77 27.56 -0.40
CA MET A 30 3.30 27.03 0.86
C MET A 30 2.70 25.67 1.23
N VAL A 31 1.38 25.50 1.03
CA VAL A 31 0.70 24.21 1.26
C VAL A 31 1.24 23.13 0.33
N LEU A 32 1.41 23.44 -0.96
CA LEU A 32 1.97 22.50 -1.95
C LEU A 32 3.42 22.12 -1.60
N LYS A 33 4.26 23.11 -1.27
CA LYS A 33 5.65 22.85 -0.87
C LYS A 33 5.71 21.91 0.34
N ALA A 34 4.92 22.18 1.38
CA ALA A 34 4.86 21.33 2.57
C ALA A 34 4.39 19.91 2.22
N HIS A 35 3.40 19.77 1.34
CA HIS A 35 2.92 18.48 0.86
C HIS A 35 4.01 17.70 0.11
N LEU A 36 4.67 18.31 -0.88
CA LEU A 36 5.76 17.68 -1.63
C LEU A 36 6.92 17.26 -0.73
N THR A 37 7.28 18.09 0.25
CA THR A 37 8.29 17.74 1.25
C THR A 37 7.86 16.51 2.06
N ARG A 38 6.59 16.38 2.47
CA ARG A 38 6.13 15.19 3.20
C ARG A 38 6.20 13.92 2.35
N CYS A 39 5.74 13.97 1.10
CA CYS A 39 5.84 12.86 0.16
C CYS A 39 7.27 12.31 0.08
N HIS A 40 8.26 13.21 0.04
CA HIS A 40 9.66 12.83 -0.13
C HIS A 40 10.34 12.40 1.18
N GLU A 41 10.19 13.18 2.26
CA GLU A 41 10.92 12.96 3.51
C GLU A 41 10.44 11.71 4.26
N GLN A 42 9.14 11.45 4.30
CA GLN A 42 8.60 10.24 4.95
C GLN A 42 9.17 8.97 4.31
N PHE A 43 9.17 8.97 2.98
CA PHE A 43 9.67 7.88 2.17
C PHE A 43 11.16 7.68 2.36
N LYS A 44 11.93 8.77 2.33
CA LYS A 44 13.38 8.74 2.51
C LYS A 44 13.77 8.24 3.89
N ALA A 45 13.14 8.75 4.95
CA ALA A 45 13.44 8.35 6.32
C ALA A 45 13.22 6.86 6.57
N ALA A 46 12.11 6.29 6.08
CA ALA A 46 11.82 4.87 6.23
C ALA A 46 12.83 3.97 5.48
N LYS A 47 13.27 4.39 4.29
CA LYS A 47 14.29 3.67 3.52
C LYS A 47 15.66 3.74 4.17
N THR A 48 16.05 4.92 4.63
CA THR A 48 17.33 5.12 5.34
C THR A 48 17.39 4.26 6.59
N ALA A 49 16.32 4.25 7.41
CA ALA A 49 16.27 3.43 8.62
C ALA A 49 16.47 1.93 8.34
N ALA A 50 15.88 1.40 7.26
CA ALA A 50 16.05 0.00 6.87
C ALA A 50 17.45 -0.31 6.30
N LYS A 51 18.20 0.69 5.85
CA LYS A 51 19.57 0.51 5.34
C LYS A 51 20.63 0.67 6.43
N GLU A 52 20.32 1.37 7.50
CA GLU A 52 21.24 1.58 8.63
C GLU A 52 21.15 0.46 9.67
N THR A 53 19.99 -0.19 9.82
CA THR A 53 19.72 -1.16 10.88
C THR A 53 19.51 -2.57 10.33
N ASP A 54 20.14 -3.58 10.93
CA ASP A 54 20.09 -4.97 10.46
C ASP A 54 18.75 -5.66 10.74
N ASP A 55 18.00 -5.20 11.73
CA ASP A 55 16.73 -5.78 12.19
C ASP A 55 15.50 -5.01 11.66
N THR A 56 15.69 -4.13 10.69
CA THR A 56 14.63 -3.28 10.14
C THR A 56 14.48 -3.52 8.64
N ALA A 57 13.24 -3.79 8.23
CA ALA A 57 12.87 -3.85 6.82
C ALA A 57 11.83 -2.79 6.49
N THR A 58 11.92 -2.22 5.29
CA THR A 58 10.92 -1.32 4.74
C THR A 58 10.36 -1.93 3.46
N ILE A 59 9.05 -2.11 3.41
CA ILE A 59 8.29 -2.65 2.30
C ILE A 59 7.54 -1.50 1.65
N GLN A 60 7.70 -1.28 0.35
CA GLN A 60 6.76 -0.48 -0.43
C GLN A 60 5.92 -1.42 -1.26
N LEU A 61 4.60 -1.27 -1.20
CA LEU A 61 3.64 -2.10 -1.93
C LEU A 61 2.55 -1.26 -2.59
N ASP A 62 2.00 -1.77 -3.68
CA ASP A 62 0.82 -1.23 -4.35
C ASP A 62 0.09 -2.32 -5.14
N TRP A 63 -1.22 -2.14 -5.33
CA TRP A 63 -1.98 -2.99 -6.24
C TRP A 63 -1.72 -2.57 -7.68
N SER A 64 -1.21 -3.49 -8.48
CA SER A 64 -1.18 -3.32 -9.92
C SER A 64 -2.56 -3.59 -10.51
N GLU A 65 -2.89 -2.95 -11.64
CA GLU A 65 -4.11 -3.31 -12.38
C GLU A 65 -4.12 -4.81 -12.69
N ASN A 66 -5.28 -5.45 -12.68
CA ASN A 66 -5.38 -6.89 -12.92
C ASN A 66 -4.78 -7.25 -14.27
N TYR A 67 -3.96 -8.30 -14.26
CA TYR A 67 -3.46 -8.89 -15.48
C TYR A 67 -4.55 -9.77 -16.08
N THR A 68 -4.79 -9.64 -17.38
CA THR A 68 -5.80 -10.42 -18.08
C THR A 68 -5.10 -11.40 -18.99
N VAL A 69 -5.23 -12.69 -18.68
CA VAL A 69 -4.70 -13.76 -19.52
C VAL A 69 -5.60 -13.88 -20.75
N LYS A 70 -5.12 -13.41 -21.90
CA LYS A 70 -5.82 -13.56 -23.17
C LYS A 70 -5.33 -14.83 -23.85
N GLN A 71 -6.09 -15.91 -23.76
CA GLN A 71 -5.76 -17.15 -24.48
C GLN A 71 -5.97 -16.96 -25.99
N SER A 72 -4.93 -17.21 -26.80
CA SER A 72 -5.05 -17.26 -28.26
C SER A 72 -5.34 -18.68 -28.71
N ARG A 73 -6.60 -19.12 -28.63
CA ARG A 73 -7.06 -20.32 -29.35
C ARG A 73 -8.29 -20.00 -30.22
N GLU A 74 -8.13 -20.23 -31.52
CA GLU A 74 -9.21 -20.28 -32.49
C GLU A 74 -10.04 -21.56 -32.30
N GLU A 75 -10.93 -21.59 -31.29
CA GLU A 75 -12.05 -22.53 -31.33
C GLU A 75 -13.37 -21.75 -31.24
N LYS A 76 -14.03 -21.72 -32.39
CA LYS A 76 -15.36 -21.14 -32.60
C LYS A 76 -16.36 -21.76 -31.61
N GLY A 77 -16.72 -21.03 -30.55
CA GLY A 77 -17.97 -21.23 -29.83
C GLY A 77 -17.93 -21.58 -28.34
N ALA A 78 -16.77 -21.58 -27.68
CA ALA A 78 -16.69 -21.78 -26.23
C ALA A 78 -16.64 -20.43 -25.48
N TYR A 79 -17.38 -20.33 -24.38
CA TYR A 79 -17.55 -19.11 -23.57
C TYR A 79 -16.21 -18.46 -23.19
N TYR A 80 -16.08 -17.17 -23.53
CA TYR A 80 -14.97 -16.31 -23.13
C TYR A 80 -14.92 -16.15 -21.61
N PHE A 81 -13.95 -16.78 -20.94
CA PHE A 81 -13.61 -16.41 -19.57
C PHE A 81 -12.19 -15.88 -19.58
N ASP A 82 -12.07 -14.56 -19.68
CA ASP A 82 -10.83 -13.86 -19.39
C ASP A 82 -10.43 -14.21 -17.94
N GLN A 83 -9.31 -14.92 -17.76
CA GLN A 83 -8.78 -15.16 -16.42
C GLN A 83 -8.07 -13.90 -15.96
N HIS A 84 -8.52 -13.36 -14.84
CA HIS A 84 -7.92 -12.19 -14.21
C HIS A 84 -7.00 -12.62 -13.08
N ILE A 85 -5.80 -12.04 -13.05
CA ILE A 85 -4.82 -12.26 -12.00
C ILE A 85 -4.62 -10.93 -11.28
N SER A 86 -4.89 -10.94 -9.98
CA SER A 86 -4.61 -9.83 -9.08
C SER A 86 -3.14 -9.85 -8.68
N ILE A 87 -2.50 -8.69 -8.74
CA ILE A 87 -1.07 -8.56 -8.48
C ILE A 87 -0.85 -7.47 -7.43
N LEU A 88 -0.44 -7.89 -6.23
CA LEU A 88 0.16 -6.97 -5.27
C LEU A 88 1.67 -6.98 -5.48
N SER A 89 2.21 -5.88 -6.00
CA SER A 89 3.64 -5.76 -6.28
C SER A 89 4.33 -4.85 -5.28
N GLY A 90 5.62 -5.11 -5.05
CA GLY A 90 6.37 -4.29 -4.12
C GLY A 90 7.86 -4.53 -4.13
N TYR A 91 8.52 -3.81 -3.23
CA TYR A 91 9.96 -3.89 -3.03
C TYR A 91 10.30 -3.80 -1.55
N VAL A 92 11.27 -4.60 -1.13
CA VAL A 92 11.79 -4.62 0.23
C VAL A 92 13.18 -4.01 0.24
N TRP A 93 13.37 -3.01 1.11
CA TRP A 93 14.70 -2.55 1.53
C TRP A 93 15.02 -3.14 2.90
N SER A 94 16.18 -3.77 3.01
CA SER A 94 16.87 -4.03 4.26
C SER A 94 18.36 -3.80 4.07
N LYS A 95 19.13 -3.78 5.16
CA LYS A 95 20.58 -3.57 5.11
C LYS A 95 21.29 -4.71 4.38
N ASN A 96 20.92 -5.95 4.70
CA ASN A 96 21.57 -7.14 4.16
C ASN A 96 21.07 -7.53 2.76
N GLU A 97 19.79 -7.29 2.48
CA GLU A 97 19.17 -7.72 1.23
C GLU A 97 18.10 -6.74 0.76
N SER A 98 17.94 -6.58 -0.55
CA SER A 98 16.82 -5.82 -1.10
C SER A 98 16.34 -6.48 -2.36
N PHE A 99 15.04 -6.67 -2.46
CA PHE A 99 14.46 -7.51 -3.49
C PHE A 99 13.06 -7.03 -3.85
N SER A 100 12.69 -7.30 -5.09
CA SER A 100 11.33 -7.11 -5.59
C SER A 100 10.48 -8.31 -5.20
N PHE A 101 9.18 -8.10 -4.98
CA PHE A 101 8.25 -9.21 -4.77
C PHE A 101 6.91 -8.96 -5.49
N GLY A 102 6.18 -10.04 -5.73
CA GLY A 102 4.83 -10.04 -6.28
C GLY A 102 3.98 -11.09 -5.61
N SER A 103 2.77 -10.74 -5.19
CA SER A 103 1.80 -11.67 -4.61
C SER A 103 0.63 -11.82 -5.57
N LEU A 104 0.30 -13.06 -5.93
CA LEU A 104 -0.60 -13.39 -7.03
C LEU A 104 -1.81 -14.18 -6.53
N SER A 105 -2.96 -13.88 -7.12
CA SER A 105 -4.20 -14.63 -6.91
C SER A 105 -5.11 -14.52 -8.14
N ASP A 106 -5.96 -15.51 -8.32
CA ASP A 106 -7.09 -15.50 -9.27
C ASP A 106 -8.33 -14.78 -8.70
N ASP A 107 -8.33 -14.44 -7.40
CA ASP A 107 -9.38 -13.62 -6.79
C ASP A 107 -9.16 -12.13 -7.09
N THR A 108 -10.20 -11.44 -7.56
CA THR A 108 -10.19 -10.00 -7.90
C THR A 108 -10.37 -9.05 -6.71
N ASN A 109 -10.42 -9.57 -5.49
CA ASN A 109 -10.57 -8.79 -4.27
C ASN A 109 -9.28 -8.02 -3.94
N HIS A 110 -9.39 -6.68 -3.87
CA HIS A 110 -8.30 -5.79 -3.47
C HIS A 110 -8.53 -5.12 -2.11
N MET A 111 -9.47 -5.61 -1.32
CA MET A 111 -9.77 -5.07 0.00
C MET A 111 -8.65 -5.40 1.00
N SER A 112 -8.75 -4.89 2.22
CA SER A 112 -7.71 -5.08 3.23
C SER A 112 -7.43 -6.53 3.54
N GLU A 113 -8.44 -7.39 3.63
CA GLU A 113 -8.25 -8.82 3.88
C GLU A 113 -7.35 -9.48 2.82
N ALA A 114 -7.55 -9.14 1.55
CA ALA A 114 -6.72 -9.60 0.44
C ALA A 114 -5.30 -9.03 0.53
N SER A 115 -5.17 -7.76 0.89
CA SER A 115 -3.87 -7.13 1.08
C SER A 115 -3.05 -7.79 2.19
N TRP A 116 -3.70 -8.23 3.28
CA TRP A 116 -3.03 -8.89 4.40
C TRP A 116 -2.60 -10.32 4.08
N ILE A 117 -3.46 -11.13 3.45
CA ILE A 117 -3.05 -12.47 3.06
C ILE A 117 -1.95 -12.43 2.00
N ALA A 118 -2.03 -11.48 1.05
CA ALA A 118 -1.02 -11.31 0.00
C ALA A 118 0.39 -11.08 0.56
N ILE A 119 0.53 -10.29 1.64
CA ILE A 119 1.84 -10.03 2.25
C ILE A 119 2.20 -11.00 3.38
N ASN A 120 1.32 -11.91 3.78
CA ASN A 120 1.52 -12.72 4.99
C ASN A 120 2.81 -13.56 4.90
N GLU A 121 2.98 -14.30 3.80
CA GLU A 121 4.16 -15.13 3.58
C GLU A 121 5.45 -14.30 3.52
N LEU A 122 5.39 -13.10 2.94
CA LEU A 122 6.52 -12.16 2.95
C LEU A 122 6.86 -11.72 4.38
N LEU A 123 5.86 -11.37 5.18
CA LEU A 123 6.07 -10.93 6.56
C LEU A 123 6.68 -12.06 7.41
N LEU A 124 6.18 -13.29 7.27
CA LEU A 124 6.73 -14.46 7.95
C LEU A 124 8.19 -14.71 7.54
N ASP A 125 8.51 -14.66 6.24
CA ASP A 125 9.88 -14.76 5.75
C ASP A 125 10.82 -13.73 6.38
N LEU A 126 10.41 -12.46 6.44
CA LEU A 126 11.19 -11.39 7.05
C LEU A 126 11.42 -11.61 8.55
N ILE A 127 10.38 -12.03 9.29
CA ILE A 127 10.44 -12.15 10.75
C ILE A 127 11.15 -13.42 11.17
N GLU A 128 10.76 -14.56 10.60
CA GLU A 128 11.23 -15.87 11.02
C GLU A 128 12.59 -16.22 10.43
N GLN A 129 12.78 -15.98 9.13
CA GLN A 129 14.02 -16.35 8.45
C GLN A 129 15.06 -15.24 8.57
N LYS A 130 14.66 -13.98 8.32
CA LYS A 130 15.58 -12.83 8.31
C LYS A 130 15.71 -12.12 9.66
N LYS A 131 14.98 -12.56 10.69
CA LYS A 131 15.04 -12.05 12.07
C LYS A 131 14.78 -10.54 12.18
N ILE A 132 13.94 -10.00 11.29
CA ILE A 132 13.50 -8.61 11.33
C ILE A 132 12.59 -8.37 12.53
N LYS A 133 12.89 -7.32 13.30
CA LYS A 133 12.12 -6.88 14.48
C LYS A 133 11.25 -5.65 14.20
N THR A 134 11.60 -4.88 13.19
CA THR A 134 10.86 -3.68 12.81
C THR A 134 10.50 -3.72 11.33
N VAL A 135 9.20 -3.70 11.03
CA VAL A 135 8.70 -3.67 9.65
C VAL A 135 8.01 -2.33 9.40
N ASN A 136 8.50 -1.57 8.43
CA ASN A 136 7.83 -0.39 7.91
C ASN A 136 7.13 -0.74 6.60
N ILE A 137 5.84 -0.52 6.50
CA ILE A 137 5.04 -0.70 5.28
C ILE A 137 4.70 0.68 4.73
N ILE A 138 4.95 0.89 3.45
CA ILE A 138 4.63 2.09 2.69
C ILE A 138 3.63 1.67 1.62
N ALA A 139 2.43 2.23 1.67
CA ALA A 139 1.38 1.93 0.71
C ALA A 139 0.59 3.18 0.35
N ASP A 140 -0.13 3.12 -0.77
CA ASP A 140 -1.08 4.17 -1.12
C ASP A 140 -2.22 4.27 -0.08
N SER A 141 -3.03 5.30 -0.22
CA SER A 141 -4.05 5.68 0.76
C SER A 141 -5.52 5.38 0.42
N PRO A 142 -5.90 4.53 -0.55
CA PRO A 142 -7.31 4.24 -0.77
C PRO A 142 -7.91 3.58 0.47
N VAL A 143 -9.05 4.13 0.90
CA VAL A 143 -9.72 3.75 2.15
C VAL A 143 -10.24 2.32 2.11
N SER A 144 -10.59 1.79 0.94
CA SER A 144 -11.04 0.41 0.78
C SER A 144 -9.92 -0.63 1.00
N GLN A 145 -8.67 -0.25 0.74
CA GLN A 145 -7.55 -1.21 0.65
C GLN A 145 -6.60 -1.08 1.85
N PHE A 146 -6.00 0.10 2.04
CA PHE A 146 -4.90 0.27 2.99
C PHE A 146 -5.26 1.19 4.17
N ARG A 147 -5.95 2.32 3.93
CA ARG A 147 -6.21 3.33 4.98
C ARG A 147 -7.55 3.12 5.68
N ASN A 148 -7.69 2.04 6.45
CA ASN A 148 -8.91 1.76 7.21
C ASN A 148 -8.69 1.03 8.55
N LYS A 149 -9.80 0.79 9.25
CA LYS A 149 -9.83 0.13 10.56
C LYS A 149 -9.33 -1.31 10.51
N THR A 150 -9.55 -2.01 9.39
CA THR A 150 -9.15 -3.41 9.21
C THR A 150 -7.64 -3.50 9.19
N THR A 151 -6.98 -2.66 8.38
CA THR A 151 -5.52 -2.58 8.36
C THR A 151 -4.94 -2.29 9.74
N ILE A 152 -5.47 -1.28 10.44
CA ILE A 152 -4.98 -0.93 11.78
C ILE A 152 -5.14 -2.09 12.77
N SER A 153 -6.23 -2.85 12.66
CA SER A 153 -6.47 -4.01 13.53
C SER A 153 -5.54 -5.17 13.26
N MET A 154 -5.38 -5.51 11.98
CA MET A 154 -4.46 -6.55 11.57
C MET A 154 -3.03 -6.17 11.94
N MET A 155 -2.64 -4.90 11.79
CA MET A 155 -1.35 -4.42 12.26
C MET A 155 -1.13 -4.70 13.74
N LYS A 156 -2.11 -4.35 14.57
CA LYS A 156 -1.98 -4.55 16.01
C LYS A 156 -1.89 -6.02 16.37
N LYS A 157 -2.82 -6.83 15.85
CA LYS A 157 -2.85 -8.28 16.06
C LYS A 157 -1.52 -8.92 15.67
N TYR A 158 -1.07 -8.63 14.45
CA TYR A 158 0.16 -9.23 13.89
C TYR A 158 1.41 -8.79 14.65
N GLY A 159 1.50 -7.51 15.05
CA GLY A 159 2.60 -7.00 15.87
C GLY A 159 2.65 -7.65 17.27
N GLU A 160 1.49 -7.84 17.91
CA GLU A 160 1.38 -8.50 19.22
C GLU A 160 1.72 -9.99 19.15
N GLU A 161 1.20 -10.71 18.15
CA GLU A 161 1.41 -12.15 17.98
C GLU A 161 2.88 -12.48 17.69
N ASN A 162 3.53 -11.68 16.84
CA ASN A 162 4.91 -11.89 16.43
C ASN A 162 5.95 -11.15 17.29
N LYS A 163 5.50 -10.31 18.24
CA LYS A 163 6.36 -9.46 19.09
C LYS A 163 7.32 -8.59 18.29
N ILE A 164 6.78 -7.89 17.29
CA ILE A 164 7.53 -6.99 16.42
C ILE A 164 6.96 -5.57 16.45
N ASN A 165 7.80 -4.61 16.09
CA ASN A 165 7.35 -3.26 15.79
C ASN A 165 6.87 -3.21 14.35
N MET A 166 5.68 -2.66 14.13
CA MET A 166 5.17 -2.42 12.79
C MET A 166 4.75 -0.98 12.59
N LYS A 167 5.11 -0.42 11.46
CA LYS A 167 4.74 0.93 11.05
C LYS A 167 4.08 0.89 9.69
N TRP A 168 2.97 1.59 9.53
CA TRP A 168 2.31 1.78 8.24
C TRP A 168 2.32 3.26 7.92
N ILE A 169 2.93 3.60 6.80
CA ILE A 169 3.12 4.94 6.27
C ILE A 169 2.22 5.08 5.06
N PHE A 170 1.25 5.98 5.15
CA PHE A 170 0.28 6.22 4.09
C PHE A 170 0.80 7.30 3.16
N LEU A 171 0.95 6.97 1.87
CA LEU A 171 1.42 7.93 0.87
C LEU A 171 0.40 9.05 0.64
N GLU A 172 0.90 10.27 0.48
CA GLU A 172 0.11 11.46 0.22
C GLU A 172 -0.37 11.50 -1.24
N ALA A 173 -1.56 12.05 -1.50
CA ALA A 173 -2.12 12.08 -2.85
C ALA A 173 -1.19 12.83 -3.83
N GLY A 174 -0.90 12.25 -4.98
CA GLY A 174 0.07 12.86 -5.92
C GLY A 174 1.53 12.57 -5.60
N HIS A 175 1.82 11.52 -4.82
CA HIS A 175 3.17 11.03 -4.52
C HIS A 175 3.97 10.59 -5.76
N GLY A 176 3.31 10.37 -6.89
CA GLY A 176 3.93 9.95 -8.16
C GLY A 176 3.83 8.44 -8.36
N LYS A 177 4.61 7.89 -9.30
CA LYS A 177 4.76 6.44 -9.45
C LYS A 177 5.94 5.96 -8.63
N GLY A 178 5.77 4.84 -7.94
CA GLY A 178 6.75 4.23 -7.06
C GLY A 178 7.49 3.06 -7.70
N VAL A 179 8.35 2.41 -6.91
CA VAL A 179 9.03 1.17 -7.35
C VAL A 179 8.04 0.01 -7.48
N ALA A 180 6.97 -0.01 -6.67
CA ALA A 180 5.93 -1.03 -6.72
C ALA A 180 5.25 -1.09 -8.10
N ASP A 181 4.98 0.06 -8.71
CA ASP A 181 4.48 0.17 -10.09
C ASP A 181 5.44 -0.44 -11.10
N ALA A 182 6.75 -0.17 -10.95
CA ALA A 182 7.77 -0.68 -11.85
C ALA A 182 7.91 -2.21 -11.76
N VAL A 183 7.82 -2.76 -10.54
CA VAL A 183 7.81 -4.22 -10.30
C VAL A 183 6.56 -4.84 -10.91
N GLY A 184 5.39 -4.25 -10.70
CA GLY A 184 4.14 -4.71 -11.29
C GLY A 184 4.16 -4.73 -12.81
N ALA A 185 4.66 -3.65 -13.43
CA ALA A 185 4.84 -3.58 -14.88
C ALA A 185 5.86 -4.62 -15.39
N ALA A 186 6.94 -4.86 -14.65
CA ALA A 186 7.92 -5.89 -15.00
C ALA A 186 7.32 -7.29 -14.94
N LEU A 187 6.51 -7.59 -13.93
CA LEU A 187 5.86 -8.88 -13.77
C LEU A 187 4.84 -9.15 -14.88
N LYS A 188 4.05 -8.15 -15.27
CA LYS A 188 3.10 -8.27 -16.41
C LYS A 188 3.79 -8.59 -17.72
N ARG A 189 4.92 -7.93 -18.01
CA ARG A 189 5.71 -8.24 -19.22
C ARG A 189 6.22 -9.68 -19.18
N LYS A 190 6.57 -10.20 -18.00
CA LYS A 190 6.98 -11.60 -17.85
C LYS A 190 5.82 -12.57 -18.09
N PHE A 191 4.62 -12.25 -17.62
CA PHE A 191 3.44 -13.03 -18.00
C PHE A 191 3.21 -13.01 -19.52
N ASP A 192 3.33 -11.84 -20.18
CA ASP A 192 3.18 -11.74 -21.63
C ASP A 192 4.23 -12.61 -22.37
N GLU A 193 5.49 -12.59 -21.92
CA GLU A 193 6.57 -13.44 -22.45
C GLU A 193 6.28 -14.94 -22.25
N SER A 194 5.83 -15.34 -21.06
CA SER A 194 5.51 -16.75 -20.75
C SER A 194 4.31 -17.26 -21.54
N ILE A 195 3.25 -16.45 -21.71
CA ILE A 195 2.09 -16.79 -22.56
C ILE A 195 2.51 -16.94 -24.01
N ALA A 196 3.37 -16.06 -24.51
CA ALA A 196 3.86 -16.15 -25.88
C ALA A 196 4.69 -17.43 -26.12
N PHE A 197 5.36 -17.94 -25.09
CA PHE A 197 6.18 -19.15 -25.15
C PHE A 197 5.35 -20.44 -25.01
N ASP A 198 4.48 -20.51 -24.00
CA ASP A 198 3.61 -21.66 -23.74
C ASP A 198 2.24 -21.16 -23.23
N PRO A 199 1.25 -20.98 -24.14
CA PRO A 199 -0.07 -20.48 -23.79
C PRO A 199 -0.84 -21.38 -22.81
N ASP A 200 -0.55 -22.69 -22.82
CA ASP A 200 -1.35 -23.70 -22.10
C ASP A 200 -0.90 -23.87 -20.63
N ASN A 201 0.37 -23.62 -20.30
CA ASN A 201 0.89 -23.64 -18.92
C ASN A 201 1.50 -22.30 -18.47
N SER A 202 1.05 -21.20 -19.07
CA SER A 202 1.66 -19.87 -18.94
C SER A 202 1.79 -19.34 -17.51
N TYR A 203 0.84 -19.65 -16.63
CA TYR A 203 0.87 -19.23 -15.22
C TYR A 203 1.97 -19.95 -14.44
N ASP A 204 1.95 -21.28 -14.46
CA ASP A 204 2.94 -22.11 -13.76
C ASP A 204 4.35 -21.86 -14.33
N ASN A 205 4.47 -21.74 -15.66
CA ASN A 205 5.74 -21.42 -16.31
C ASN A 205 6.25 -20.03 -15.95
N ALA A 206 5.38 -19.02 -15.80
CA ALA A 206 5.81 -17.70 -15.34
C ALA A 206 6.29 -17.73 -13.90
N VAL A 207 5.62 -18.50 -13.03
CA VAL A 207 6.01 -18.65 -11.62
C VAL A 207 7.33 -19.42 -11.48
N GLU A 208 7.55 -20.46 -12.29
CA GLU A 208 8.71 -21.35 -12.21
C GLU A 208 9.96 -20.83 -12.95
N ASN A 209 9.80 -20.06 -14.04
CA ASN A 209 10.94 -19.62 -14.86
C ASN A 209 11.39 -18.19 -14.55
N HIS A 210 12.50 -18.08 -13.81
CA HIS A 210 13.43 -16.94 -13.87
C HIS A 210 12.90 -15.56 -13.45
N ILE A 211 12.21 -15.45 -12.32
CA ILE A 211 11.86 -14.13 -11.80
C ILE A 211 12.81 -13.74 -10.66
N GLU A 212 13.63 -12.70 -10.89
CA GLU A 212 14.36 -11.96 -9.85
C GLU A 212 13.42 -11.32 -8.79
N ILE A 213 12.12 -11.40 -9.03
CA ILE A 213 11.03 -10.95 -8.17
C ILE A 213 10.54 -12.19 -7.40
N LYS A 214 10.64 -12.14 -6.07
CA LYS A 214 10.13 -13.20 -5.21
C LYS A 214 8.60 -13.28 -5.31
N LEU A 215 8.06 -14.45 -5.66
CA LEU A 215 6.63 -14.64 -5.82
C LEU A 215 5.99 -15.33 -4.60
N PHE A 216 4.80 -14.88 -4.28
CA PHE A 216 3.92 -15.46 -3.27
C PHE A 216 2.55 -15.71 -3.88
N LEU A 217 1.90 -16.81 -3.49
CA LEU A 217 0.56 -17.17 -3.96
C LEU A 217 -0.42 -17.11 -2.79
N TYR A 218 -1.63 -16.65 -3.06
CA TYR A 218 -2.74 -16.69 -2.11
C TYR A 218 -4.06 -16.95 -2.84
N ASP A 219 -5.02 -17.51 -2.12
CA ASP A 219 -6.31 -17.92 -2.65
C ASP A 219 -7.48 -17.28 -1.89
N SER A 220 -8.68 -17.49 -2.42
CA SER A 220 -9.93 -16.99 -1.83
C SER A 220 -10.21 -17.55 -0.42
N ASP A 221 -9.73 -18.75 -0.11
CA ASP A 221 -9.87 -19.36 1.22
C ASP A 221 -8.99 -18.63 2.25
N GLY A 222 -7.76 -18.26 1.88
CA GLY A 222 -6.89 -17.42 2.69
C GLY A 222 -7.47 -16.03 2.94
N ILE A 223 -8.07 -15.41 1.91
CA ILE A 223 -8.78 -14.13 2.05
C ILE A 223 -9.92 -14.25 3.07
N LYS A 224 -10.72 -15.32 2.95
CA LYS A 224 -11.83 -15.60 3.87
C LYS A 224 -11.35 -15.83 5.29
N ALA A 225 -10.26 -16.59 5.48
CA ALA A 225 -9.68 -16.83 6.80
C ALA A 225 -9.23 -15.52 7.47
N VAL A 226 -8.60 -14.61 6.73
CA VAL A 226 -8.25 -13.27 7.25
C VAL A 226 -9.52 -12.50 7.63
N LYS A 227 -10.52 -12.49 6.75
CA LYS A 227 -11.81 -11.82 6.96
C LYS A 227 -12.53 -12.32 8.22
N ASP A 228 -12.55 -13.63 8.43
CA ASP A 228 -13.18 -14.27 9.59
C ASP A 228 -12.39 -14.03 10.88
N SER A 229 -11.07 -13.82 10.79
CA SER A 229 -10.22 -13.49 11.93
C SER A 229 -10.39 -12.05 12.43
N ILE A 230 -11.01 -11.18 11.62
CA ILE A 230 -11.25 -9.78 11.94
C ILE A 230 -12.51 -9.70 12.84
N SER A 231 -12.29 -9.55 14.14
CA SER A 231 -13.35 -9.33 15.12
C SER A 231 -14.08 -7.99 14.91
N ALA A 232 -15.12 -7.70 15.69
CA ALA A 232 -15.87 -6.44 15.59
C ALA A 232 -14.99 -5.21 15.94
N ILE A 233 -14.28 -4.66 14.96
CA ILE A 233 -13.38 -3.51 15.14
C ILE A 233 -14.19 -2.23 15.23
N ARG A 234 -13.93 -1.45 16.29
CA ARG A 234 -14.41 -0.07 16.41
C ARG A 234 -13.59 0.84 15.50
N THR A 235 -14.27 1.65 14.69
CA THR A 235 -13.61 2.65 13.84
C THR A 235 -12.74 3.58 14.68
N VAL A 236 -11.48 3.71 14.30
CA VAL A 236 -10.57 4.68 14.91
C VAL A 236 -10.92 6.07 14.38
N LYS A 237 -11.35 6.97 15.27
CA LYS A 237 -11.72 8.32 14.87
C LYS A 237 -10.48 9.04 14.34
N GLY A 238 -10.56 9.54 13.10
CA GLY A 238 -9.46 10.25 12.44
C GLY A 238 -8.57 9.40 11.54
N THR A 239 -8.90 8.12 11.26
CA THR A 239 -8.10 7.27 10.34
C THR A 239 -7.76 7.94 9.02
N SER A 240 -8.69 8.72 8.45
CA SER A 240 -8.46 9.42 7.18
C SER A 240 -7.39 10.51 7.25
N SER A 241 -7.09 11.07 8.44
CA SER A 241 -6.07 12.11 8.63
C SER A 241 -4.70 11.57 9.04
N PHE A 242 -4.60 10.28 9.36
CA PHE A 242 -3.32 9.68 9.75
C PHE A 242 -2.42 9.53 8.53
N HIS A 243 -1.16 9.92 8.70
CA HIS A 243 -0.10 9.68 7.73
C HIS A 243 0.79 8.51 8.16
N GLU A 244 0.80 8.21 9.46
CA GLU A 244 1.58 7.13 10.02
C GLU A 244 0.79 6.50 11.16
N VAL A 245 0.75 5.17 11.18
CA VAL A 245 0.28 4.35 12.29
C VAL A 245 1.41 3.42 12.68
N PHE A 246 1.65 3.24 13.97
CA PHE A 246 2.66 2.28 14.43
C PHE A 246 2.20 1.51 15.66
N VAL A 247 2.62 0.25 15.69
CA VAL A 247 2.40 -0.73 16.74
C VAL A 247 3.77 -1.07 17.29
N THR A 248 3.90 -0.99 18.61
CA THR A 248 5.10 -1.42 19.32
C THR A 248 4.99 -2.89 19.72
N GLU A 249 6.13 -3.52 20.01
CA GLU A 249 6.20 -4.94 20.42
C GLU A 249 5.34 -5.30 21.64
N ASP A 250 5.02 -4.34 22.50
CA ASP A 250 4.14 -4.47 23.67
C ASP A 250 2.64 -4.33 23.33
N GLY A 251 2.32 -4.13 22.05
CA GLY A 251 0.96 -3.98 21.54
C GLY A 251 0.39 -2.56 21.63
N ALA A 252 1.19 -1.56 22.07
CA ALA A 252 0.71 -0.19 22.08
C ALA A 252 0.59 0.37 20.65
N LEU A 253 -0.56 0.98 20.36
CA LEU A 253 -0.90 1.51 19.05
C LEU A 253 -0.90 3.04 19.07
N TYR A 254 -0.22 3.63 18.10
CA TYR A 254 -0.05 5.07 17.98
C TYR A 254 -0.35 5.54 16.56
N ALA A 255 -0.67 6.82 16.42
CA ALA A 255 -0.82 7.45 15.12
C ALA A 255 -0.25 8.88 15.12
N LYS A 256 0.14 9.32 13.93
CA LYS A 256 0.55 10.71 13.65
C LYS A 256 -0.29 11.28 12.51
N ASN A 257 -0.76 12.51 12.66
CA ASN A 257 -1.40 13.22 11.56
C ASN A 257 -0.38 13.80 10.58
N LEU A 258 0.86 14.06 11.00
CA LEU A 258 2.00 14.37 10.12
C LEU A 258 3.25 13.71 10.69
N SER A 259 4.21 13.31 9.86
CA SER A 259 5.37 12.54 10.36
C SER A 259 6.31 13.33 11.27
N ASN A 260 6.24 14.67 11.24
CA ASN A 260 6.98 15.54 12.15
C ASN A 260 6.20 15.92 13.41
N GLU A 261 4.95 15.47 13.56
CA GLU A 261 4.15 15.72 14.76
C GLU A 261 4.43 14.69 15.86
N LYS A 262 4.10 15.08 17.10
CA LYS A 262 4.13 14.15 18.24
C LYS A 262 3.14 13.02 17.99
N GLU A 263 3.58 11.81 18.28
CA GLU A 263 2.74 10.63 18.27
C GLU A 263 1.61 10.72 19.29
N ARG A 264 0.45 10.21 18.89
CA ARG A 264 -0.73 10.11 19.74
C ARG A 264 -1.03 8.65 19.99
N LEU A 265 -0.99 8.26 21.27
CA LEU A 265 -1.45 6.94 21.70
C LEU A 265 -2.95 6.77 21.40
N LEU A 266 -3.30 5.69 20.71
CA LEU A 266 -4.67 5.29 20.38
C LEU A 266 -5.19 4.34 21.47
N LYS A 267 -5.63 4.93 22.60
CA LYS A 267 -6.05 4.22 23.82
C LYS A 267 -7.25 3.26 23.69
N THR A 268 -7.90 3.17 22.53
CA THR A 268 -9.15 2.41 22.36
C THR A 268 -9.31 1.98 20.92
N VAL A 269 -8.86 0.77 20.59
CA VAL A 269 -9.27 0.11 19.33
C VAL A 269 -9.79 -1.30 19.58
N PHE A 270 -9.40 -1.96 20.68
CA PHE A 270 -9.82 -3.32 21.01
C PHE A 270 -10.27 -3.38 22.47
N LYS A 271 -11.58 -3.55 22.70
CA LYS A 271 -12.05 -4.15 23.95
C LYS A 271 -11.95 -5.66 23.77
N LYS A 272 -11.40 -6.34 24.78
CA LYS A 272 -11.51 -7.80 24.93
C LYS A 272 -12.96 -8.25 24.82
#